data_AF-A0A5R8R4E5-F1
#
_entry.id   AF-A0A5R8R4E5-F1
#
_cell.length_a   1.000
_cell.length_b   1.000
_cell.length_c   1.000
_cell.angle_alpha   90.00
_cell.angle_beta   90.00
_cell.angle_gamma   90.00
#
_symmetry.space_group_name_H-M   'P 1'
#
loop_
_entity.id
_entity.type
_entity.pdbx_description
1 polymer ?
#
loop_
_entity_poly.entity_id
_entity_poly.type
_entity_poly.pdbx_seq_one_letter_code
_entity_poly.pdbx_strand_id
1 'polypeptide(L)'
;MRAEELLPDDQNQTERHGVVIRKGSVGAFLVNAQAWCDPNTDAHLRTVAEQDLLALLPALRALGLFEVFRIRDPQLQRLVDQY
;
A
#
# COMPACT_ATOMS: atom_id res chain seq x y z
N MET A 1 20.22 3.05 -4.96
CA MET A 1 19.28 4.17 -4.89
C MET A 1 19.08 4.55 -3.44
N ARG A 2 19.20 5.83 -3.13
CA ARG A 2 18.80 6.40 -1.84
C ARG A 2 17.32 6.80 -1.89
N ALA A 3 16.68 6.95 -0.72
CA ALA A 3 15.25 7.26 -0.67
C ALA A 3 14.94 8.63 -1.30
N GLU A 4 15.81 9.60 -1.05
CA GLU A 4 15.76 10.96 -1.59
C GLU A 4 15.97 11.02 -3.12
N GLU A 5 16.59 10.00 -3.72
CA GLU A 5 16.71 9.89 -5.19
C GLU A 5 15.39 9.44 -5.83
N LEU A 6 14.58 8.67 -5.10
CA LEU A 6 13.26 8.24 -5.55
C LEU A 6 12.20 9.32 -5.31
N LEU A 7 12.26 9.96 -4.15
CA LEU A 7 11.37 11.05 -3.77
C LEU A 7 12.13 12.05 -2.88
N PRO A 8 12.52 13.21 -3.44
CA PRO A 8 13.23 14.26 -2.71
C PRO A 8 12.50 14.71 -1.45
N ASP A 9 13.24 15.21 -0.45
CA ASP A 9 12.66 15.54 0.85
C ASP A 9 11.66 16.70 0.84
N ASP A 10 11.79 17.60 -0.12
CA ASP A 10 10.86 18.70 -0.35
C ASP A 10 9.60 18.29 -1.13
N GLN A 11 9.51 17.03 -1.57
CA GLN A 11 8.39 16.49 -2.33
C GLN A 11 7.61 15.42 -1.55
N ASN A 12 6.28 15.53 -1.58
CA ASN A 12 5.38 14.57 -0.94
C ASN A 12 4.86 13.49 -1.89
N GLN A 13 5.08 13.67 -3.19
CA GLN A 13 4.67 12.75 -4.23
C GLN A 13 5.62 12.80 -5.43
N THR A 14 5.64 11.72 -6.18
CA THR A 14 6.31 11.61 -7.49
C THR A 14 5.35 10.95 -8.47
N GLU A 15 5.65 11.03 -9.77
CA GLU A 15 4.90 10.32 -10.80
C GLU A 15 5.80 9.27 -11.44
N ARG A 16 5.31 8.03 -11.57
CA ARG A 16 5.99 6.96 -12.29
C ARG A 16 4.99 6.25 -13.19
N HIS A 17 5.30 6.18 -14.48
CA HIS A 17 4.44 5.55 -15.49
C HIS A 17 2.98 6.07 -15.48
N GLY A 18 2.78 7.38 -15.27
CA GLY A 18 1.44 7.98 -15.20
C GLY A 18 0.71 7.77 -13.87
N VAL A 19 1.36 7.16 -12.87
CA VAL A 19 0.78 6.91 -11.54
C VAL A 19 1.43 7.82 -10.52
N VAL A 20 0.61 8.59 -9.80
CA VAL A 20 1.05 9.40 -8.66
C VAL A 20 1.31 8.51 -7.45
N ILE A 21 2.52 8.55 -6.92
CA ILE A 21 2.97 7.81 -5.74
C ILE A 21 3.28 8.80 -4.62
N ARG A 22 2.68 8.63 -3.44
CA ARG A 22 2.92 9.49 -2.28
C ARG A 22 4.00 8.88 -1.36
N LYS A 23 4.80 9.72 -0.68
CA LYS A 23 5.87 9.30 0.26
C LYS A 23 5.38 8.28 1.30
N GLY A 24 4.15 8.48 1.78
CA GLY A 24 3.52 7.64 2.80
C GLY A 24 2.79 6.39 2.27
N SER A 25 2.71 6.15 0.97
CA SER A 25 1.87 5.08 0.41
C SER A 25 2.23 3.69 0.94
N VAL A 26 3.53 3.37 1.05
CA VAL A 26 3.97 2.07 1.60
C VAL A 26 3.61 1.95 3.08
N GLY A 27 3.87 2.99 3.87
CA GLY A 27 3.54 3.00 5.31
C GLY A 27 2.05 2.87 5.56
N ALA A 28 1.23 3.63 4.83
CA ALA A 28 -0.22 3.56 4.91
C ALA A 28 -0.76 2.17 4.55
N PHE A 29 -0.22 1.54 3.48
CA PHE A 29 -0.56 0.18 3.12
C PHE A 29 -0.27 -0.82 4.24
N LEU A 30 0.90 -0.72 4.88
CA LEU A 30 1.28 -1.62 5.98
C LEU A 30 0.37 -1.45 7.20
N VAL A 31 -0.03 -0.22 7.55
CA VAL A 31 -0.95 0.05 8.67
C VAL A 31 -2.34 -0.50 8.37
N ASN A 32 -2.87 -0.23 7.18
CA ASN A 32 -4.18 -0.72 6.77
C ASN A 32 -4.21 -2.25 6.65
N ALA A 33 -3.14 -2.86 6.12
CA ALA A 33 -3.01 -4.32 6.07
C ALA A 33 -3.03 -4.95 7.47
N GLN A 34 -2.35 -4.34 8.44
CA GLN A 34 -2.34 -4.82 9.82
C GLN A 34 -3.73 -4.71 10.45
N ALA A 35 -4.39 -3.55 10.33
CA ALA A 35 -5.75 -3.36 10.81
C ALA A 35 -6.74 -4.33 10.15
N TRP A 36 -6.59 -4.58 8.84
CA TRP A 36 -7.46 -5.49 8.11
C TRP A 36 -7.28 -6.96 8.53
N CYS A 37 -6.05 -7.37 8.84
CA CYS A 37 -5.75 -8.75 9.26
C CYS A 37 -6.04 -9.01 10.75
N ASP A 38 -6.07 -7.97 11.59
CA ASP A 38 -6.32 -8.13 13.03
C ASP A 38 -7.79 -8.49 13.31
N PRO A 39 -8.07 -9.68 13.88
CA PRO A 39 -9.44 -10.10 14.19
C PRO A 39 -10.14 -9.23 15.25
N ASN A 40 -9.38 -8.43 16.01
CA ASN A 40 -9.93 -7.53 17.04
C ASN A 40 -10.24 -6.13 16.49
N THR A 41 -9.88 -5.84 15.24
CA THR A 41 -10.23 -4.55 14.63
C THR A 41 -11.73 -4.45 14.44
N ASP A 42 -12.30 -3.33 14.88
CA ASP A 42 -13.71 -3.01 14.70
C ASP A 42 -14.14 -3.12 13.22
N ALA A 43 -15.35 -3.61 12.96
CA ALA A 43 -15.84 -3.89 11.60
C ALA A 43 -15.84 -2.64 10.70
N HIS A 44 -16.15 -1.46 11.25
CA HIS A 44 -16.12 -0.22 10.48
C HIS A 44 -14.68 0.14 10.12
N LEU A 45 -13.75 0.07 11.09
CA LEU A 45 -12.33 0.33 10.85
C LEU A 45 -11.72 -0.66 9.86
N ARG A 46 -12.09 -1.94 9.93
CA ARG A 46 -11.64 -2.97 8.99
C ARG A 46 -12.09 -2.65 7.56
N THR A 47 -13.32 -2.15 7.40
CA THR A 47 -13.86 -1.73 6.09
C THR A 47 -13.12 -0.52 5.53
N VAL A 48 -12.85 0.50 6.36
CA VAL A 48 -12.06 1.67 5.95
C VAL A 48 -10.64 1.25 5.55
N ALA A 49 -10.00 0.40 6.34
CA ALA A 49 -8.67 -0.12 6.04
C ALA A 49 -8.64 -0.89 4.71
N GLU A 50 -9.68 -1.68 4.40
CA GLU A 50 -9.81 -2.35 3.10
C GLU A 50 -9.83 -1.35 1.95
N GLN A 51 -10.71 -0.35 2.02
CA GLN A 51 -10.86 0.66 0.97
C GLN A 51 -9.56 1.44 0.74
N ASP A 52 -8.93 1.91 1.81
CA ASP A 52 -7.68 2.67 1.74
C ASP A 52 -6.51 1.81 1.23
N LEU A 53 -6.46 0.54 1.64
CA LEU A 53 -5.46 -0.42 1.14
C LEU A 53 -5.61 -0.65 -0.37
N LEU A 54 -6.85 -0.89 -0.84
CA LEU A 54 -7.13 -1.14 -2.25
C LEU A 54 -6.81 0.10 -3.11
N ALA A 55 -7.12 1.30 -2.62
CA ALA A 55 -6.81 2.55 -3.30
C ALA A 55 -5.31 2.78 -3.52
N LEU A 56 -4.45 2.16 -2.70
CA LEU A 56 -3.00 2.28 -2.81
C LEU A 56 -2.37 1.29 -3.80
N LEU A 57 -3.09 0.23 -4.21
CA LEU A 57 -2.53 -0.84 -5.05
C LEU A 57 -1.90 -0.35 -6.37
N PRO A 58 -2.50 0.59 -7.13
CA PRO A 58 -1.87 1.09 -8.36
C PRO A 58 -0.49 1.69 -8.11
N ALA A 59 -0.35 2.50 -7.06
CA ALA A 59 0.93 3.14 -6.69
C ALA A 59 1.97 2.10 -6.24
N LEU A 60 1.57 1.09 -5.47
CA LEU A 60 2.47 0.03 -5.00
C LEU A 60 2.93 -0.91 -6.13
N ARG A 61 2.05 -1.17 -7.10
CA ARG A 61 2.38 -1.91 -8.33
C ARG A 61 3.35 -1.10 -9.20
N ALA A 62 3.09 0.19 -9.40
CA ALA A 62 4.00 1.07 -10.13
C ALA A 62 5.38 1.20 -9.43
N LEU A 63 5.41 1.10 -8.10
CA LEU A 63 6.65 1.05 -7.32
C LEU A 63 7.41 -0.27 -7.49
N GLY A 64 6.73 -1.35 -7.89
CA GLY A 64 7.28 -2.70 -7.98
C GLY A 64 7.37 -3.43 -6.64
N LEU A 65 6.56 -3.03 -5.65
CA LEU A 65 6.62 -3.60 -4.30
C LEU A 65 6.41 -5.14 -4.31
N PHE A 66 5.44 -5.59 -5.10
CA PHE A 66 5.05 -7.00 -5.17
C PHE A 66 5.97 -7.86 -6.05
N GLU A 67 6.93 -7.26 -6.75
CA GLU A 67 7.98 -8.00 -7.48
C GLU A 67 9.09 -8.49 -6.54
N VAL A 68 9.21 -7.87 -5.35
CA VAL A 68 10.23 -8.18 -4.35
C VAL A 68 9.63 -8.80 -3.09
N PHE A 69 8.45 -8.35 -2.69
CA PHE A 69 7.78 -8.78 -1.46
C PHE A 69 6.45 -9.49 -1.77
N ARG A 70 6.13 -10.51 -0.96
CA ARG A 70 4.83 -11.19 -0.98
C ARG A 70 4.03 -10.88 0.28
N ILE A 71 2.71 -10.82 0.15
CA ILE A 71 1.83 -10.71 1.31
C ILE A 71 1.83 -12.05 2.05
N ARG A 72 1.97 -12.00 3.37
CA ARG A 72 2.07 -13.21 4.21
C ARG A 72 0.70 -13.78 4.58
N ASP A 73 -0.28 -12.92 4.82
CA ASP A 73 -1.64 -13.34 5.15
C ASP A 73 -2.35 -13.86 3.87
N PRO A 74 -2.84 -15.11 3.83
CA PRO A 74 -3.46 -15.67 2.63
C PRO A 74 -4.82 -15.07 2.26
N GLN A 75 -5.55 -14.49 3.22
CA GLN A 75 -6.82 -13.82 2.93
C GLN A 75 -6.54 -12.45 2.30
N LEU A 76 -5.59 -11.71 2.85
CA LEU A 76 -5.18 -10.43 2.28
C LEU A 76 -4.52 -10.59 0.90
N GLN A 77 -3.67 -11.60 0.69
CA GLN A 77 -3.10 -11.90 -0.62
C GLN A 77 -4.22 -12.13 -1.65
N ARG A 78 -5.20 -12.98 -1.33
CA ARG A 78 -6.35 -13.23 -2.21
C ARG A 78 -7.17 -11.99 -2.49
N LEU A 79 -7.33 -11.10 -1.52
CA LEU A 79 -8.00 -9.82 -1.73
C LEU A 79 -7.21 -8.97 -2.74
N VAL A 80 -5.90 -8.80 -2.53
CA VAL A 80 -5.06 -7.97 -3.41
C VAL A 80 -4.96 -8.53 -4.83
N ASP A 81 -4.98 -9.85 -5.01
CA ASP A 81 -4.92 -10.49 -6.32
C ASP A 81 -6.21 -10.32 -7.15
N GLN A 82 -7.33 -9.93 -6.52
CA GLN A 82 -8.61 -9.70 -7.20
C GLN A 82 -8.76 -8.30 -7.78
N TYR A 83 -7.92 -7.36 -7.35
CA TYR A 83 -7.92 -5.96 -7.79
C TYR A 83 -6.71 -5.67 -8.66
#